data_AF-A0A6L7MHT5-F1
#
_entry.id   AF-A0A6L7MHT5-F1
#
_cell.length_a   1.000
_cell.length_b   1.000
_cell.length_c   1.000
_cell.angle_alpha   90.00
_cell.angle_beta   90.00
_cell.angle_gamma   90.00
#
_symmetry.space_group_name_H-M   'P 1'
#
loop_
_entity.id
_entity.type
_entity.pdbx_description
1 polymer ?
#
loop_
_entity_poly.entity_id
_entity_poly.type
_entity_poly.pdbx_seq_one_letter_code
_entity_poly.pdbx_strand_id
1 'polypeptide(L)' 'MNQLNAEDVQELGRIVGLDIDETTAKTIASRQSGIVAELDEIPEDLLMSVEPAHVFSTEED' A
#
# COMPACT_ATOMS: atom_id res chain seq x y z
N MET A 1 10.96 -2.19 -7.90
CA MET A 1 9.55 -2.37 -7.52
C MET A 1 8.65 -1.50 -8.39
N ASN A 2 7.39 -1.90 -8.58
CA ASN A 2 6.37 -1.11 -9.27
C ASN A 2 6.10 0.16 -8.45
N GLN A 3 6.38 1.34 -9.02
CA GLN A 3 5.97 2.60 -8.41
C GLN A 3 4.46 2.69 -8.44
N LEU A 4 3.86 3.01 -7.29
CA LEU A 4 2.44 3.25 -7.19
C LEU A 4 2.09 4.47 -8.05
N ASN A 5 1.19 4.31 -9.01
CA ASN A 5 0.75 5.40 -9.88
C ASN A 5 -0.62 5.96 -9.43
N ALA A 6 -1.09 7.02 -10.09
CA ALA A 6 -2.35 7.65 -9.70
C ALA A 6 -3.58 6.76 -9.95
N GLU A 7 -3.57 5.91 -10.98
CA GLU A 7 -4.65 4.97 -11.27
C GLU A 7 -4.77 3.92 -10.16
N ASP A 8 -3.63 3.39 -9.70
CA ASP A 8 -3.58 2.45 -8.58
C ASP A 8 -4.20 3.06 -7.31
N VAL A 9 -3.90 4.33 -7.01
CA VAL A 9 -4.49 5.02 -5.84
C VAL A 9 -6.00 5.20 -5.98
N GLN A 10 -6.47 5.53 -7.17
CA GLN A 10 -7.92 5.68 -7.42
C GLN A 10 -8.65 4.34 -7.34
N GLU A 11 -8.01 3.24 -7.76
CA GLU A 11 -8.53 1.90 -7.59
C GLU A 11 -8.62 1.51 -6.10
N LEU A 12 -7.55 1.76 -5.33
CA LEU A 12 -7.56 1.56 -3.87
C LEU A 12 -8.65 2.38 -3.19
N GLY A 13 -8.82 3.66 -3.59
CA GLY A 13 -9.92 4.51 -3.14
C GLY A 13 -11.28 3.87 -3.38
N ARG A 14 -11.52 3.37 -4.60
CA ARG A 14 -12.76 2.68 -4.96
C ARG A 14 -13.01 1.44 -4.10
N ILE A 15 -12.00 0.63 -3.84
CA ILE A 15 -12.11 -0.58 -2.99
C ILE A 15 -12.58 -0.23 -1.57
N VAL A 16 -12.10 0.89 -1.01
CA VAL A 16 -12.46 1.34 0.34
C VAL A 16 -13.64 2.32 0.37
N GLY A 17 -14.31 2.55 -0.77
CA GLY A 17 -15.48 3.44 -0.88
C GLY A 17 -15.16 4.93 -0.83
N LEU A 18 -13.93 5.33 -1.15
CA LEU A 18 -13.49 6.73 -1.27
C LEU A 18 -13.39 7.15 -2.73
N ASP A 19 -14.03 8.27 -3.08
CA ASP A 19 -13.82 8.92 -4.37
C ASP A 19 -12.61 9.84 -4.28
N ILE A 20 -11.55 9.52 -5.04
CA ILE A 20 -10.28 10.23 -5.02
C ILE A 20 -10.06 10.86 -6.38
N ASP A 21 -10.00 12.19 -6.43
CA ASP A 21 -9.69 12.91 -7.66
C ASP A 21 -8.24 12.71 -8.11
N GLU A 22 -7.97 12.98 -9.39
CA GLU A 22 -6.67 12.75 -10.01
C GLU A 22 -5.52 13.53 -9.35
N THR A 23 -5.78 14.73 -8.84
CA THR A 23 -4.75 15.57 -8.20
C THR A 23 -4.37 15.03 -6.84
N THR A 24 -5.37 14.64 -6.06
CA THR A 24 -5.19 13.97 -4.77
C THR A 24 -4.48 12.63 -4.97
N ALA A 25 -4.89 11.85 -5.98
CA ALA A 25 -4.28 10.57 -6.31
C ALA A 25 -2.79 10.68 -6.65
N LYS A 26 -2.39 11.64 -7.50
CA LYS A 26 -0.97 11.92 -7.82
C LYS A 26 -0.16 12.28 -6.57
N THR A 27 -0.75 13.06 -5.67
CA THR A 27 -0.09 13.45 -4.42
C THR A 27 0.13 12.25 -3.51
N ILE A 28 -0.88 11.39 -3.36
CA ILE A 28 -0.79 10.16 -2.56
C ILE A 28 0.24 9.21 -3.17
N ALA A 29 0.19 8.96 -4.48
CA ALA A 29 1.12 8.11 -5.21
C ALA A 29 2.58 8.54 -4.99
N SER A 30 2.85 9.86 -5.09
CA SER A 30 4.18 10.42 -4.84
C SER A 30 4.66 10.20 -3.40
N ARG A 31 3.78 10.38 -2.41
CA ARG A 31 4.13 10.18 -0.99
C ARG A 31 4.33 8.70 -0.65
N GLN A 32 3.43 7.83 -1.12
CA GLN A 32 3.50 6.39 -0.86
C GLN A 32 4.70 5.74 -1.55
N SER A 33 5.13 6.25 -2.71
CA SER A 33 6.36 5.78 -3.36
C SER A 33 7.61 5.94 -2.48
N GLY A 34 7.69 7.01 -1.66
CA GLY A 34 8.78 7.18 -0.69
C GLY A 34 8.73 6.15 0.43
N ILE A 35 7.54 5.90 0.98
CA ILE A 35 7.33 4.90 2.05
C ILE A 35 7.64 3.49 1.54
N VAL A 36 7.18 3.14 0.32
CA VAL A 36 7.49 1.83 -0.28
C VAL A 36 8.99 1.64 -0.44
N ALA A 37 9.72 2.67 -0.89
CA ALA A 37 11.18 2.59 -0.98
C ALA A 37 11.83 2.34 0.39
N GLU A 38 11.36 2.98 1.45
CA GLU A 38 11.85 2.73 2.82
C GLU A 38 11.52 1.31 3.30
N LEU A 39 10.34 0.77 2.96
CA LEU A 39 9.96 -0.60 3.31
C LEU A 39 10.76 -1.65 2.53
N ASP A 40 11.10 -1.38 1.28
CA ASP A 40 11.94 -2.24 0.43
C ASP A 40 13.38 -2.36 0.97
N GLU A 41 13.84 -1.43 1.81
CA GLU A 41 15.13 -1.51 2.49
C GLU A 41 15.13 -2.48 3.68
N ILE A 42 13.95 -2.95 4.13
CA ILE A 42 13.84 -3.92 5.22
C ILE A 42 14.31 -5.30 4.72
N PRO A 43 15.36 -5.89 5.31
CA PRO A 43 15.84 -7.21 4.91
C PRO A 43 14.77 -8.31 5.09
N GLU A 44 14.53 -9.11 4.05
CA GLU A 44 13.50 -10.16 4.06
C GLU A 44 13.75 -11.23 5.15
N ASP A 45 15.00 -11.48 5.50
CA ASP A 45 15.41 -12.41 6.57
C ASP A 45 14.94 -11.95 7.95
N LEU A 46 14.82 -10.63 8.17
CA LEU A 46 14.20 -10.09 9.38
C LEU A 46 12.69 -10.33 9.40
N LEU A 47 12.01 -10.23 8.25
CA LEU A 47 10.56 -10.43 8.13
C LEU A 47 10.14 -11.91 8.29
N MET A 48 11.00 -12.84 7.85
CA MET A 48 10.74 -14.29 7.91
C MET A 48 11.04 -14.93 9.28
N SER A 49 11.71 -14.19 10.17
CA SER A 49 12.17 -14.70 11.48
C SER A 49 11.15 -14.56 12.61
N VAL A 50 10.00 -13.93 12.34
CA VAL A 50 8.98 -13.59 13.33
C VAL A 50 7.61 -14.04 12.85
N GLU A 51 6.88 -14.75 13.72
CA GLU A 51 5.47 -15.06 13.50
C GLU A 51 4.67 -13.74 13.40
N PRO A 52 3.78 -13.58 12.39
CA PRO A 52 2.97 -12.37 12.27
C PRO A 52 2.14 -12.15 13.53
N ALA A 53 2.26 -10.97 14.15
CA ALA A 53 1.56 -10.68 15.40
C ALA A 53 0.03 -10.78 15.25
N HIS A 54 -0.51 -10.41 14.08
CA HIS A 54 -1.92 -10.55 13.71
C HIS A 54 -2.03 -10.88 12.21
N VAL A 55 -2.89 -11.84 11.89
CA VAL A 55 -3.32 -12.14 10.52
C VAL A 55 -4.70 -11.53 10.36
N PHE A 56 -4.85 -10.50 9.51
CA PHE A 56 -6.16 -10.03 9.12
C PHE A 56 -6.75 -11.03 8.13
N SER A 57 -7.61 -11.93 8.59
CA SER A 57 -8.41 -12.76 7.69
C SER A 57 -9.66 -12.00 7.29
N THR A 58 -9.88 -11.85 5.99
CA THR A 58 -11.19 -11.51 5.43
C THR A 58 -12.07 -12.76 5.54
N GLU A 59 -12.61 -13.03 6.73
CA GLU A 59 -13.78 -13.90 6.80
C GLU A 59 -14.95 -13.08 6.24
N GLU A 60 -15.52 -13.56 5.13
CA GLU A 60 -16.77 -13.07 4.54
C GLU A 60 -17.92 -13.40 5.51
N ASP A 61 -18.55 -12.37 6.09
CA ASP A 61 -19.88 -12.46 6.71
C ASP A 61 -20.98 -12.20 5.65
#